data_AF-A0A7R8YYM8-F1
#
_entry.id   AF-A0A7R8YYM8-F1
#
_cell.length_a   1.000
_cell.length_b   1.000
_cell.length_c   1.000
_cell.angle_alpha   90.00
_cell.angle_beta   90.00
_cell.angle_gamma   90.00
#
_symmetry.space_group_name_H-M   'P 1'
#
loop_
_entity.id
_entity.type
_entity.pdbx_description
1 polymer ?
#
loop_
_entity_poly.entity_id
_entity_poly.type
_entity_poly.pdbx_seq_one_letter_code
_entity_poly.pdbx_strand_id
1 'polypeptide(L)'
;MLNSLRRARQVFRSEFTHSVCGPAVLDSANHCSASSSKAPGEDNSAKSVNMATERSVHSANIDEVHDVPIEAIIRPLAPVLDDNKVCSLMDTLKNSDASEKVPPIDILWIKGTEGGNYFYSFGGCHRFEAHKRLGLKTIKAKLVESTLFDLQHYLGSSAPKHLV
;
A
#
# COMPACT_ATOMS: atom_id res chain seq x y z
N MET A 1 -30.52 10.22 -6.19
CA MET A 1 -29.05 10.19 -6.33
C MET A 1 -28.41 10.97 -5.20
N LEU A 2 -28.23 10.35 -4.03
CA LEU A 2 -27.48 10.95 -2.90
C LEU A 2 -26.50 9.88 -2.41
N ASN A 3 -25.28 9.98 -2.91
CA ASN A 3 -24.19 9.03 -2.73
C ASN A 3 -23.66 9.07 -1.29
N SER A 4 -23.83 7.95 -0.59
CA SER A 4 -22.79 7.19 0.12
C SER A 4 -21.49 7.93 0.50
N LEU A 5 -21.53 8.80 1.51
CA LEU A 5 -20.35 9.37 2.18
C LEU A 5 -20.58 9.50 3.69
N ARG A 6 -20.97 8.39 4.33
CA ARG A 6 -21.00 8.26 5.78
C ARG A 6 -20.44 6.91 6.21
N ARG A 7 -19.12 6.74 6.15
CA ARG A 7 -18.39 5.72 6.92
C ARG A 7 -16.88 5.94 6.85
N ALA A 8 -16.44 7.00 7.51
CA ALA A 8 -15.06 7.11 7.98
C ALA A 8 -15.10 7.81 9.34
N ARG A 9 -15.84 7.21 10.27
CA ARG A 9 -15.86 7.62 11.67
C ARG A 9 -15.23 6.49 12.46
N GLN A 10 -14.10 6.79 13.10
CA GLN A 10 -13.59 6.09 14.27
C GLN A 10 -13.04 4.66 14.05
N VAL A 11 -11.79 4.52 13.57
CA VAL A 11 -10.99 3.30 13.86
C VAL A 11 -9.56 3.68 14.19
N PHE A 12 -9.37 4.37 15.32
CA PHE A 12 -8.09 4.37 16.04
C PHE A 12 -8.37 4.65 17.51
N ARG A 13 -9.08 3.72 18.16
CA ARG A 13 -9.03 3.63 19.62
C ARG A 13 -9.18 2.16 20.01
N SER A 14 -8.06 1.62 20.49
CA SER A 14 -7.91 0.49 21.41
C SER A 14 -8.79 -0.75 21.16
N GLU A 15 -8.17 -1.85 20.71
CA GLU A 15 -8.18 -3.13 21.45
C GLU A 15 -6.97 -3.96 20.96
N PHE A 16 -5.88 -3.86 21.71
CA PHE A 16 -4.76 -4.80 21.67
C PHE A 16 -5.09 -5.85 22.72
N THR A 17 -5.74 -6.95 22.32
CA THR A 17 -5.93 -8.12 23.19
C THR A 17 -5.37 -9.35 22.48
N HIS A 18 -4.33 -9.91 23.11
CA HIS A 18 -3.88 -11.29 22.91
C HIS A 18 -5.07 -12.25 22.96
N SER A 19 -5.23 -13.16 22.00
CA SER A 19 -5.59 -14.55 22.34
C SER A 19 -5.58 -15.54 21.15
N VAL A 20 -4.79 -16.59 21.35
CA VAL A 20 -4.86 -18.01 20.94
C VAL A 20 -4.84 -18.47 19.46
N CYS A 21 -3.80 -19.27 19.20
CA CYS A 21 -3.69 -20.37 18.24
C CYS A 21 -4.92 -21.30 18.23
N GLY A 22 -5.34 -21.70 17.02
CA GLY A 22 -6.21 -22.86 16.77
C GLY A 22 -6.23 -23.20 15.27
N PRO A 23 -6.18 -24.49 14.87
CA PRO A 23 -5.85 -24.90 13.50
C PRO A 23 -7.10 -25.00 12.61
N ALA A 24 -6.96 -24.62 11.34
CA ALA A 24 -7.92 -25.00 10.30
C ALA A 24 -7.16 -25.49 9.07
N VAL A 25 -7.38 -26.77 8.81
CA VAL A 25 -6.91 -27.62 7.72
C VAL A 25 -7.67 -27.34 6.40
N LEU A 26 -6.95 -27.51 5.27
CA LEU A 26 -7.34 -28.00 3.91
C LEU A 26 -8.72 -27.59 3.32
N ASP A 27 -8.92 -27.34 2.02
CA ASP A 27 -8.18 -27.52 0.77
C ASP A 27 -8.97 -26.75 -0.32
N SER A 28 -8.30 -26.16 -1.31
CA SER A 28 -8.76 -26.14 -2.71
C SER A 28 -7.73 -25.38 -3.55
N ALA A 29 -6.80 -26.15 -4.11
CA ALA A 29 -5.82 -25.72 -5.09
C ALA A 29 -6.49 -25.20 -6.38
N ASN A 30 -6.37 -23.90 -6.63
CA ASN A 30 -6.41 -23.37 -7.99
C ASN A 30 -4.96 -23.37 -8.52
N HIS A 31 -4.67 -24.33 -9.38
CA HIS A 31 -3.38 -24.48 -10.05
C HIS A 31 -3.21 -23.36 -11.09
N CYS A 32 -2.38 -22.37 -10.79
CA CYS A 32 -1.81 -21.47 -11.79
C CYS A 32 -0.45 -22.04 -12.23
N SER A 33 -0.39 -22.61 -13.43
CA SER A 33 0.82 -23.16 -14.02
C SER A 33 1.79 -22.05 -14.41
N ALA A 34 3.01 -22.06 -13.84
CA ALA A 34 4.10 -21.16 -14.20
C ALA A 34 5.28 -21.95 -14.78
N SER A 35 5.72 -21.57 -15.98
CA SER A 35 6.89 -22.07 -16.68
C SER A 35 8.05 -21.06 -16.64
N SER A 36 9.17 -21.51 -16.08
CA SER A 36 10.57 -21.32 -16.50
C SER A 36 11.15 -19.93 -16.88
N SER A 37 12.18 -19.57 -16.09
CA SER A 37 13.55 -19.16 -16.51
C SER A 37 13.79 -17.82 -17.21
N LYS A 38 14.71 -16.99 -16.67
CA LYS A 38 16.13 -16.85 -17.11
C LYS A 38 16.75 -15.48 -16.68
N ALA A 39 17.97 -15.52 -16.15
CA ALA A 39 18.86 -14.37 -15.94
C ALA A 39 19.70 -14.05 -17.20
N PRO A 40 20.24 -12.82 -17.36
CA PRO A 40 21.69 -12.65 -17.23
C PRO A 40 22.14 -11.27 -16.67
N GLY A 41 23.44 -11.14 -16.36
CA GLY A 41 24.10 -9.95 -15.83
C GLY A 41 24.82 -9.07 -16.87
N GLU A 42 25.90 -8.41 -16.41
CA GLU A 42 26.85 -7.48 -17.09
C GLU A 42 26.45 -5.98 -17.03
N ASP A 43 27.33 -4.98 -17.15
CA ASP A 43 28.58 -4.57 -16.49
C ASP A 43 28.83 -3.07 -16.82
N ASN A 44 29.83 -2.45 -16.18
CA ASN A 44 30.59 -1.24 -16.58
C ASN A 44 30.07 0.22 -16.38
N SER A 45 30.81 0.90 -15.49
CA SER A 45 31.57 2.15 -15.69
C SER A 45 30.90 3.38 -16.34
N ALA A 46 30.71 4.44 -15.55
CA ALA A 46 30.86 5.82 -16.03
C ALA A 46 31.13 6.81 -14.88
N LYS A 47 32.15 7.64 -15.10
CA LYS A 47 32.54 8.82 -14.32
C LYS A 47 31.61 9.99 -14.67
N SER A 48 31.09 10.72 -13.68
CA SER A 48 30.64 12.11 -13.91
C SER A 48 30.69 12.94 -12.63
N VAL A 49 31.02 14.20 -12.83
CA VAL A 49 31.33 15.26 -11.88
C VAL A 49 30.09 16.09 -11.53
N ASN A 50 30.17 16.79 -10.39
CA ASN A 50 29.38 17.97 -9.98
C ASN A 50 27.90 17.75 -9.60
N MET A 51 27.50 18.13 -8.39
CA MET A 51 27.03 19.49 -8.07
C MET A 51 26.49 19.53 -6.64
N ALA A 52 26.71 20.66 -5.99
CA ALA A 52 26.30 20.94 -4.64
C ALA A 52 24.76 20.99 -4.50
N THR A 53 24.28 20.35 -3.42
CA THR A 53 23.16 20.80 -2.58
C THR A 53 21.88 21.25 -3.28
N GLU A 54 21.21 20.32 -3.97
CA GLU A 54 19.76 20.31 -4.03
C GLU A 54 19.28 19.72 -2.70
N ARG A 55 18.87 20.57 -1.74
CA ARG A 55 18.30 20.12 -0.47
C ARG A 55 16.88 19.64 -0.72
N SER A 56 16.79 18.51 -1.43
CA SER A 56 15.57 17.81 -1.78
C SER A 56 14.83 17.44 -0.51
N VAL A 57 13.51 17.63 -0.51
CA VAL A 57 12.57 17.39 0.61
C VAL A 57 12.55 15.92 1.09
N HIS A 58 13.45 15.08 0.58
CA HIS A 58 13.57 13.63 0.82
C HIS A 58 14.35 13.25 2.09
N SER A 59 14.90 14.20 2.85
CA SER A 59 15.80 13.85 3.99
C SER A 59 15.15 13.87 5.38
N ALA A 60 13.84 14.07 5.50
CA ALA A 60 13.22 14.20 6.84
C ALA A 60 11.77 13.70 6.93
N ASN A 61 11.39 12.64 6.22
CA ASN A 61 10.20 11.88 6.62
C ASN A 61 10.68 10.53 7.15
N ILE A 62 10.38 10.27 8.42
CA ILE A 62 10.66 8.99 9.05
C ILE A 62 9.74 7.98 8.36
N ASP A 63 10.31 7.21 7.45
CA ASP A 63 9.64 6.18 6.66
C ASP A 63 9.33 4.95 7.54
N GLU A 64 8.49 5.15 8.56
CA GLU A 64 8.03 4.05 9.39
C GLU A 64 7.03 3.19 8.59
N VAL A 65 7.30 1.88 8.59
CA VAL A 65 6.41 0.87 7.99
C VAL A 65 5.43 0.43 9.05
N HIS A 66 4.14 0.54 8.75
CA HIS A 66 3.05 0.18 9.63
C HIS A 66 2.11 -0.83 8.97
N ASP A 67 1.45 -1.66 9.78
CA ASP A 67 0.35 -2.50 9.32
C ASP A 67 -0.94 -1.67 9.29
N VAL A 68 -1.38 -1.31 8.08
CA VAL A 68 -2.56 -0.45 7.87
C VAL A 68 -3.77 -1.31 7.50
N PRO A 69 -4.95 -1.13 8.13
CA PRO A 69 -6.15 -1.84 7.75
C PRO A 69 -6.52 -1.57 6.28
N ILE A 70 -6.80 -2.61 5.50
CA ILE A 70 -7.16 -2.48 4.08
C ILE A 70 -8.38 -1.57 3.91
N GLU A 71 -9.35 -1.67 4.82
CA GLU A 71 -10.59 -0.89 4.80
C GLU A 71 -10.38 0.61 5.04
N ALA A 72 -9.28 1.00 5.69
CA ALA A 72 -8.98 2.40 5.95
C ALA A 72 -8.34 3.11 4.74
N ILE A 73 -7.88 2.34 3.74
CA ILE A 73 -7.13 2.86 2.59
C ILE A 73 -8.09 3.33 1.51
N ILE A 74 -7.96 4.61 1.14
CA ILE A 74 -8.74 5.26 0.10
C ILE A 74 -7.97 5.17 -1.22
N ARG A 75 -8.58 4.57 -2.24
CA ARG A 75 -8.04 4.48 -3.61
C ARG A 75 -8.96 5.21 -4.58
N PRO A 76 -8.68 6.49 -4.91
CA PRO A 76 -9.57 7.29 -5.76
C PRO A 76 -9.58 6.87 -7.24
N LEU A 77 -8.50 6.22 -7.70
CA LEU A 77 -8.31 5.85 -9.10
C LEU A 77 -8.63 4.35 -9.30
N ALA A 78 -9.27 4.04 -10.43
CA ALA A 78 -9.53 2.66 -10.82
C ALA A 78 -8.19 1.91 -10.96
N PRO A 79 -8.02 0.73 -10.32
CA PRO A 79 -6.77 0.00 -10.40
C PRO A 79 -6.63 -0.62 -11.78
N VAL A 80 -5.46 -0.47 -12.40
CA VAL A 80 -5.06 -1.26 -13.57
C VAL A 80 -4.41 -2.54 -13.04
N LEU A 81 -5.06 -3.68 -13.27
CA LEU A 81 -4.68 -4.97 -12.72
C LEU A 81 -4.27 -5.94 -13.84
N ASP A 82 -3.31 -6.79 -13.50
CA ASP A 82 -2.88 -7.93 -14.29
C ASP A 82 -3.07 -9.14 -13.39
N ASP A 83 -4.05 -9.98 -13.71
CA ASP A 83 -4.44 -11.09 -12.86
C ASP A 83 -3.29 -12.09 -12.63
N ASN A 84 -2.40 -12.27 -13.61
CA ASN A 84 -1.25 -13.17 -13.44
C ASN A 84 -0.30 -12.66 -12.36
N LYS A 85 -0.07 -11.34 -12.31
CA LYS A 85 0.76 -10.71 -11.26
C LYS A 85 0.08 -10.77 -9.90
N VAL A 86 -1.25 -10.57 -9.86
CA VAL A 86 -2.02 -10.69 -8.62
C VAL A 86 -1.92 -12.11 -8.08
N CYS A 87 -2.14 -13.13 -8.91
CA CYS A 87 -2.02 -14.53 -8.51
C CYS A 87 -0.62 -14.87 -7.99
N SER A 88 0.44 -14.47 -8.73
CA SER A 88 1.83 -14.68 -8.28
C SER A 88 2.13 -14.01 -6.93
N LEU A 89 1.61 -12.79 -6.71
CA LEU A 89 1.73 -12.11 -5.42
C LEU A 89 0.93 -12.83 -4.33
N MET A 90 -0.28 -13.30 -4.62
CA MET A 90 -1.07 -14.07 -3.66
C MET A 90 -0.33 -15.34 -3.23
N ASP A 91 0.30 -16.06 -4.16
CA ASP A 91 1.08 -17.25 -3.83
C ASP A 91 2.34 -16.93 -3.01
N THR A 92 2.98 -15.80 -3.28
CA THR A 92 4.08 -15.29 -2.45
C THR A 92 3.60 -14.96 -1.04
N LEU A 93 2.44 -14.32 -0.90
CA LEU A 93 1.86 -13.89 0.39
C LEU A 93 1.35 -15.05 1.25
N LYS A 94 0.94 -16.18 0.64
CA LYS A 94 0.57 -17.40 1.38
C LYS A 94 1.76 -18.04 2.11
N ASN A 95 2.98 -17.80 1.63
CA ASN A 95 4.20 -18.29 2.25
C ASN A 95 4.71 -17.26 3.27
N SER A 96 4.63 -17.57 4.57
CA SER A 96 4.99 -16.63 5.65
C SER A 96 6.39 -16.01 5.48
N ASP A 97 7.40 -16.81 5.14
CA ASP A 97 8.79 -16.34 4.95
C ASP A 97 8.97 -15.42 3.73
N ALA A 98 8.11 -15.59 2.72
CA ALA A 98 8.16 -14.78 1.50
C ALA A 98 7.28 -13.53 1.63
N SER A 99 6.28 -13.54 2.50
CA SER A 99 5.43 -12.39 2.79
C SER A 99 6.22 -11.19 3.32
N GLU A 100 7.28 -11.44 4.10
CA GLU A 100 8.16 -10.38 4.62
C GLU A 100 9.02 -9.72 3.54
N LYS A 101 9.26 -10.44 2.43
CA LYS A 101 10.02 -9.93 1.28
C LYS A 101 9.18 -9.04 0.38
N VAL A 102 7.85 -9.06 0.51
CA VAL A 102 6.97 -8.20 -0.28
C VAL A 102 7.12 -6.75 0.21
N PRO A 103 7.52 -5.81 -0.66
CA PRO A 103 7.76 -4.45 -0.24
C PRO A 103 6.46 -3.73 0.17
N PRO A 104 6.51 -2.85 1.19
CA PRO A 104 5.35 -2.10 1.63
C PRO A 104 4.80 -1.19 0.52
N ILE A 105 3.52 -0.87 0.60
CA ILE A 105 2.90 0.13 -0.28
C ILE A 105 3.08 1.53 0.29
N ASP A 106 3.12 2.55 -0.57
CA ASP A 106 3.16 3.94 -0.12
C ASP A 106 1.74 4.46 0.09
N ILE A 107 1.54 5.13 1.23
CA ILE A 107 0.28 5.74 1.63
C ILE A 107 0.55 7.19 2.03
N LEU A 108 -0.16 8.12 1.39
CA LEU A 108 -0.22 9.51 1.82
C LEU A 108 -1.14 9.60 3.03
N TRP A 109 -0.56 9.99 4.17
CA TRP A 109 -1.31 10.28 5.38
C TRP A 109 -1.57 11.79 5.47
N ILE A 110 -2.84 12.17 5.38
CA ILE A 110 -3.28 13.57 5.45
C ILE A 110 -4.14 13.75 6.68
N LYS A 111 -3.78 14.74 7.50
CA LYS A 111 -4.56 15.16 8.67
C LYS A 111 -5.62 16.17 8.23
N GLY A 112 -6.88 15.87 8.52
CA GLY A 112 -8.01 16.76 8.37
C GLY A 112 -7.97 17.90 9.38
N THR A 113 -8.72 18.95 9.10
CA THR A 113 -8.72 20.17 9.92
C THR A 113 -9.38 19.99 11.29
N GLU A 114 -10.27 19.00 11.45
CA GLU A 114 -10.86 18.59 12.73
C GLU A 114 -10.11 17.40 13.36
N GLY A 115 -8.95 17.03 12.80
CA GLY A 115 -8.11 15.94 13.29
C GLY A 115 -8.46 14.57 12.69
N GLY A 116 -9.27 14.52 11.63
CA GLY A 116 -9.49 13.29 10.86
C GLY A 116 -8.20 12.75 10.24
N ASN A 117 -8.05 11.42 10.15
CA ASN A 117 -6.90 10.80 9.47
C ASN A 117 -7.35 10.17 8.16
N TYR A 118 -6.71 10.57 7.07
CA TYR A 118 -7.03 10.10 5.72
C TYR A 118 -5.81 9.43 5.10
N PHE A 119 -6.01 8.19 4.63
CA PHE A 119 -4.96 7.36 4.09
C PHE A 119 -5.21 7.12 2.61
N TYR A 120 -4.47 7.81 1.74
CA TYR A 120 -4.61 7.70 0.29
C TYR A 120 -3.51 6.83 -0.31
N SER A 121 -3.87 5.88 -1.17
CA SER A 121 -2.89 5.10 -1.92
C SER A 121 -3.14 5.15 -3.41
N PHE A 122 -2.10 5.49 -4.17
CA PHE A 122 -2.12 5.55 -5.63
C PHE A 122 -1.34 4.37 -6.25
N GLY A 123 -0.28 3.94 -5.57
CA GLY A 123 0.58 2.85 -6.02
C GLY A 123 0.11 1.45 -5.58
N GLY A 124 0.94 0.46 -5.87
CA GLY A 124 0.80 -0.90 -5.33
C GLY A 124 -0.55 -1.58 -5.60
N CYS A 125 -1.21 -1.30 -6.73
CA CYS A 125 -2.54 -1.86 -7.05
C CYS A 125 -2.57 -3.39 -6.98
N HIS A 126 -1.62 -4.09 -7.58
CA HIS A 126 -1.56 -5.57 -7.53
C HIS A 126 -1.32 -6.09 -6.11
N ARG A 127 -0.45 -5.42 -5.33
CA ARG A 127 -0.16 -5.79 -3.94
C ARG A 127 -1.40 -5.65 -3.07
N PHE A 128 -2.08 -4.51 -3.17
CA PHE A 128 -3.32 -4.25 -2.46
C PHE A 128 -4.42 -5.25 -2.84
N GLU A 129 -4.59 -5.50 -4.15
CA GLU A 129 -5.60 -6.45 -4.64
C GLU A 129 -5.29 -7.88 -4.19
N ALA A 130 -4.03 -8.30 -4.18
CA ALA A 130 -3.65 -9.61 -3.67
C ALA A 130 -4.03 -9.78 -2.18
N HIS A 131 -3.76 -8.78 -1.35
CA HIS A 131 -4.16 -8.80 0.07
C HIS A 131 -5.69 -8.84 0.22
N LYS A 132 -6.40 -8.07 -0.61
CA LYS A 132 -7.87 -8.03 -0.63
C LYS A 132 -8.49 -9.37 -1.04
N ARG A 133 -7.98 -10.02 -2.10
CA ARG A 133 -8.46 -11.34 -2.56
C ARG A 133 -8.16 -12.46 -1.57
N LEU A 134 -7.07 -12.34 -0.82
CA LEU A 134 -6.73 -13.27 0.27
C LEU A 134 -7.54 -13.02 1.56
N GLY A 135 -8.31 -11.94 1.65
CA GLY A 135 -9.07 -11.61 2.86
C GLY A 135 -8.19 -11.18 4.04
N LEU A 136 -6.99 -10.67 3.78
CA LEU A 136 -6.11 -10.15 4.83
C LEU A 136 -6.68 -8.85 5.40
N LYS A 137 -6.56 -8.64 6.70
CA LYS A 137 -7.12 -7.44 7.37
C LYS A 137 -6.23 -6.21 7.20
N THR A 138 -4.93 -6.42 7.14
CA THR A 138 -3.90 -5.36 7.11
C THR A 138 -2.94 -5.57 5.95
N ILE A 139 -2.26 -4.48 5.56
CA ILE A 139 -1.19 -4.47 4.57
C ILE A 139 -0.03 -3.61 5.10
N LYS A 140 1.20 -4.07 4.88
CA LYS A 140 2.41 -3.30 5.21
C LYS A 140 2.46 -2.06 4.33
N ALA A 141 2.53 -0.90 4.96
CA ALA A 141 2.54 0.38 4.27
C ALA A 141 3.50 1.36 4.92
N LYS A 142 4.18 2.15 4.08
CA LYS A 142 4.94 3.31 4.48
C LYS A 142 3.98 4.50 4.55
N LEU A 143 3.84 5.08 5.73
CA LEU A 143 3.01 6.27 5.93
C LEU A 143 3.86 7.51 5.67
N VAL A 144 3.52 8.25 4.61
CA VAL A 144 4.18 9.51 4.27
C VAL A 144 3.25 10.64 4.68
N GLU A 145 3.59 11.35 5.75
CA GLU A 145 2.83 12.54 6.15
C GLU A 145 2.83 13.56 5.00
N SER A 146 1.63 13.92 4.56
CA SER A 146 1.38 14.69 3.34
C SER A 146 0.28 15.72 3.55
N THR A 147 0.22 16.71 2.66
CA THR A 147 -0.75 17.79 2.67
C THR A 147 -1.84 17.61 1.61
N LEU A 148 -2.89 18.43 1.66
CA LEU A 148 -3.91 18.50 0.59
C LEU A 148 -3.32 18.94 -0.75
N PHE A 149 -2.24 19.72 -0.74
CA PHE A 149 -1.55 20.13 -1.96
C PHE A 149 -0.87 18.94 -2.64
N ASP A 150 -0.26 18.05 -1.85
CA ASP A 150 0.33 16.81 -2.38
C ASP A 150 -0.75 15.92 -2.99
N LEU A 151 -1.92 15.81 -2.33
CA LEU A 151 -3.08 15.10 -2.87
C LEU A 151 -3.58 15.71 -4.19
N GLN A 152 -3.55 17.04 -4.29
CA GLN A 152 -3.91 17.78 -5.50
C GLN A 152 -3.00 17.48 -6.67
N HIS A 153 -1.72 17.18 -6.43
CA HIS A 153 -0.81 16.76 -7.49
C HIS A 153 -1.26 15.44 -8.17
N TYR A 154 -1.85 14.52 -7.39
CA TYR A 154 -2.34 13.24 -7.91
C TYR A 154 -3.76 13.32 -8.51
N LEU A 155 -4.66 14.09 -7.88
CA LEU A 155 -6.07 14.14 -8.27
C LEU A 155 -6.44 15.35 -9.15
N GLY A 156 -5.52 16.30 -9.33
CA GLY A 156 -5.75 17.54 -10.05
C GLY A 156 -6.93 18.33 -9.48
N SER A 157 -7.83 18.78 -10.34
CA SER A 157 -9.04 19.50 -9.96
C SER A 157 -10.07 18.65 -9.21
N SER A 158 -9.91 17.32 -9.19
CA SER A 158 -10.81 16.39 -8.49
C SER A 158 -10.44 16.21 -7.02
N ALA A 159 -9.34 16.81 -6.55
CA ALA A 159 -8.93 16.73 -5.17
C ALA A 159 -9.94 17.44 -4.24
N PRO A 160 -10.26 16.86 -3.08
CA PRO A 160 -11.05 17.56 -2.08
C PRO A 160 -10.29 18.80 -1.60
N LYS A 161 -10.96 19.96 -1.60
CA LYS A 161 -10.38 21.22 -1.10
C LYS A 161 -10.28 21.26 0.43
N HIS A 162 -11.03 20.40 1.10
CA HIS A 162 -11.13 20.34 2.55
C HIS A 162 -11.39 18.92 3.01
N LEU A 163 -10.70 18.52 4.07
CA LEU A 163 -10.89 17.27 4.80
C LEU A 163 -11.11 17.63 6.27
N VAL A 164 -12.10 16.98 6.87
CA VAL A 164 -12.59 17.27 8.23
C VAL A 164 -11.94 16.30 9.22
#